data_AF-A0ABD6FR15-F1
#
_entry.id   AF-A0ABD6FR15-F1
#
_cell.length_a   1.000
_cell.length_b   1.000
_cell.length_c   1.000
_cell.angle_alpha   90.00
_cell.angle_beta   90.00
_cell.angle_gamma   90.00
#
_symmetry.space_group_name_H-M   'P 1'
#
loop_
_entity.id
_entity.type
_entity.pdbx_description
1 polymer ?
#
loop_
_entity_poly.entity_id
_entity_poly.type
_entity_poly.pdbx_seq_one_letter_code
_entity_poly.pdbx_strand_id
1 'polypeptide(L)'
;MSHILSAVAWPYANGPRHIGHVAGFGVPSDVFSRYMRMAGHDVLMVSGTDEHGTPILVQAEREGVSPQELADRYNRVIVEDLTALGLSYDLFTRTTTGNHYRVAQEMFKAVHANGYMIAQTTRGAISPSTGRTLPDRYIEGTCPICGYDGARGDQCDNCGNQLDAIDLKNPRSRINGEKPEFVETEHFFLDLPAFEESLAQWLGARTGWRPNVLNFSLNLLKDMRPRAMTRDIDWGIPVP
;
A
#
# COMPACT_ATOMS: atom_id res chain seq x y z
N MET A 1 20.19 -23.22 -19.86
CA MET A 1 18.78 -22.80 -19.95
C MET A 1 18.21 -22.83 -18.55
N SER A 2 17.64 -21.71 -18.08
CA SER A 2 17.10 -21.56 -16.72
C SER A 2 15.72 -20.91 -16.80
N HIS A 3 14.86 -21.15 -15.82
CA HIS A 3 13.59 -20.45 -15.67
C HIS A 3 13.78 -19.17 -14.85
N ILE A 4 13.29 -18.04 -15.35
CA ILE A 4 13.47 -16.72 -14.74
C ILE A 4 12.10 -16.06 -14.57
N LEU A 5 11.78 -15.69 -13.33
CA LEU A 5 10.63 -14.86 -13.00
C LEU A 5 11.08 -13.41 -12.83
N SER A 6 10.56 -12.52 -13.67
CA SER A 6 10.73 -11.07 -13.55
C SER A 6 9.42 -10.47 -13.02
N ALA A 7 9.37 -10.27 -11.70
CA ALA A 7 8.20 -9.71 -11.00
C ALA A 7 8.36 -8.18 -10.87
N VAL A 8 7.61 -7.44 -11.69
CA VAL A 8 7.75 -5.98 -11.78
C VAL A 8 6.72 -5.30 -10.89
N ALA A 9 7.13 -4.22 -10.21
CA ALA A 9 6.27 -3.44 -9.32
C ALA A 9 4.97 -3.02 -10.01
N TRP A 10 3.86 -3.12 -9.27
CA TRP A 10 2.52 -2.86 -9.78
C TRP A 10 2.18 -1.38 -9.62
N PRO A 11 1.96 -0.61 -10.70
CA PRO A 11 1.53 0.78 -10.59
C PRO A 11 0.13 0.91 -9.98
N TYR A 12 -0.04 1.89 -9.08
CA TYR A 12 -1.36 2.29 -8.57
C TYR A 12 -2.26 2.83 -9.68
N ALA A 13 -3.49 2.32 -9.78
CA ALA A 13 -4.51 2.71 -10.75
C ALA A 13 -5.31 3.96 -10.33
N ASN A 14 -4.63 4.98 -9.79
CA ASN A 14 -5.22 6.24 -9.35
C ASN A 14 -4.83 7.44 -10.22
N GLY A 15 -4.19 7.21 -11.37
CA GLY A 15 -3.70 8.26 -12.24
C GLY A 15 -2.74 7.77 -13.33
N PRO A 16 -2.48 8.59 -14.36
CA PRO A 16 -1.54 8.26 -15.42
C PRO A 16 -0.11 8.12 -14.89
N ARG A 17 0.75 7.42 -15.64
CA ARG A 17 2.17 7.27 -15.27
C ARG A 17 3.03 8.30 -16.00
N HIS A 18 3.97 8.90 -15.27
CA HIS A 18 5.00 9.77 -15.84
C HIS A 18 6.32 9.01 -16.10
N ILE A 19 7.23 9.62 -16.85
CA ILE A 19 8.52 9.02 -17.26
C ILE A 19 9.37 8.48 -16.10
N GLY A 20 9.36 9.14 -14.93
CA GLY A 20 10.06 8.65 -13.74
C GLY A 20 9.60 7.26 -13.28
N HIS A 21 8.31 6.92 -13.42
CA HIS A 21 7.81 5.58 -13.10
C HIS A 21 8.35 4.55 -14.08
N VAL A 22 8.26 4.86 -15.36
CA VAL A 22 8.71 4.01 -16.47
C VAL A 22 10.22 3.75 -16.39
N ALA A 23 11.02 4.78 -16.08
CA ALA A 23 12.46 4.67 -15.86
C ALA A 23 12.80 3.83 -14.61
N GLY A 24 11.92 3.83 -13.60
CA GLY A 24 12.10 3.10 -12.36
C GLY A 24 11.80 1.61 -12.46
N PHE A 25 10.62 1.23 -12.98
CA PHE A 25 10.20 -0.17 -13.03
C PHE A 25 10.10 -0.73 -14.46
N GLY A 26 9.57 0.04 -15.42
CA GLY A 26 9.17 -0.47 -16.73
C GLY A 26 10.36 -0.83 -17.62
N VAL A 27 11.19 0.17 -17.94
CA VAL A 27 12.35 -0.02 -18.84
C VAL A 27 13.38 -0.99 -18.27
N PRO A 28 13.81 -0.89 -16.99
CA PRO A 28 14.84 -1.79 -16.47
C PRO A 28 14.43 -3.26 -16.48
N SER A 29 13.16 -3.55 -16.14
CA SER A 29 12.65 -4.91 -16.12
C SER A 29 12.46 -5.49 -17.52
N ASP A 30 12.03 -4.67 -18.48
CA ASP A 30 11.89 -5.09 -19.89
C ASP A 30 13.24 -5.38 -20.53
N VAL A 31 14.23 -4.51 -20.35
CA VAL A 31 15.60 -4.71 -20.84
C VAL A 31 16.20 -6.00 -20.27
N PHE A 32 16.07 -6.22 -18.96
CA PHE A 32 16.54 -7.45 -18.31
C PHE A 32 15.86 -8.69 -18.90
N SER A 33 14.53 -8.66 -19.03
CA SER A 33 13.75 -9.81 -19.49
C SER A 33 14.06 -10.14 -20.95
N ARG A 34 14.20 -9.13 -21.81
CA ARG A 34 14.63 -9.30 -23.21
C ARG A 34 16.02 -9.90 -23.31
N TYR A 35 16.98 -9.36 -22.55
CA TYR A 35 18.34 -9.90 -22.52
C TYR A 35 18.34 -11.37 -22.11
N MET A 36 17.60 -11.73 -21.06
CA MET A 36 17.53 -13.11 -20.59
C MET A 36 16.88 -14.05 -21.61
N ARG A 37 15.82 -13.61 -22.31
CA ARG A 37 15.24 -14.36 -23.43
C ARG A 37 16.27 -14.56 -24.56
N MET A 38 17.00 -13.51 -24.94
CA MET A 38 18.05 -13.57 -25.97
C MET A 38 19.21 -14.49 -25.58
N ALA A 39 19.52 -14.60 -24.29
CA ALA A 39 20.52 -15.51 -23.76
C ALA A 39 20.03 -16.98 -23.68
N GLY A 40 18.80 -17.28 -24.14
CA GLY A 40 18.26 -18.64 -24.20
C GLY A 40 17.64 -19.13 -22.88
N HIS A 41 17.21 -18.21 -22.01
CA HIS A 41 16.45 -18.54 -20.82
C HIS A 41 14.93 -18.50 -21.06
N ASP A 42 14.18 -19.27 -20.28
CA ASP A 42 12.73 -19.20 -20.24
C ASP A 42 12.32 -18.12 -19.24
N VAL A 43 11.77 -17.01 -19.74
CA VAL A 43 11.46 -15.84 -18.92
C VAL A 43 9.97 -15.63 -18.84
N LEU A 44 9.47 -15.44 -17.61
CA LEU A 44 8.12 -14.97 -17.33
C LEU A 44 8.21 -13.60 -16.64
N MET A 45 7.88 -12.54 -17.38
CA MET A 45 7.82 -11.16 -16.93
C MET A 45 6.38 -10.77 -16.63
N VAL A 46 6.08 -10.49 -15.36
CA VAL A 46 4.71 -10.25 -14.88
C VAL A 46 4.59 -8.95 -14.11
N SER A 47 3.43 -8.33 -14.22
CA SER A 47 3.02 -7.19 -13.40
C SER A 47 1.50 -7.05 -13.41
N GLY A 48 1.02 -5.89 -13.00
CA GLY A 48 -0.39 -5.55 -13.03
C GLY A 48 -0.65 -4.20 -12.43
N THR A 49 -1.92 -3.82 -12.32
CA THR A 49 -2.34 -2.62 -11.58
C THR A 49 -2.68 -2.94 -10.13
N ASP A 50 -2.16 -2.12 -9.23
CA ASP A 50 -2.58 -2.05 -7.82
C ASP A 50 -3.81 -1.14 -7.73
N GLU A 51 -4.94 -1.72 -7.32
CA GLU A 51 -6.26 -1.14 -7.50
C GLU A 51 -7.02 -0.98 -6.20
N HIS A 52 -6.44 -1.28 -5.04
CA HIS A 52 -7.12 -1.16 -3.75
C HIS A 52 -6.61 0.02 -2.92
N GLY A 53 -7.31 0.27 -1.81
CA GLY A 53 -6.85 1.18 -0.76
C GLY A 53 -7.31 2.64 -0.92
N THR A 54 -6.99 3.43 0.11
CA THR A 54 -7.42 4.83 0.25
C THR A 54 -7.07 5.73 -0.95
N PRO A 55 -5.91 5.60 -1.63
CA PRO A 55 -5.62 6.43 -2.80
C PRO A 55 -6.64 6.29 -3.94
N ILE A 56 -7.20 5.09 -4.14
CA ILE A 56 -8.22 4.83 -5.16
C ILE A 56 -9.55 5.44 -4.72
N LEU A 57 -9.95 5.23 -3.47
CA LEU A 57 -11.16 5.81 -2.89
C LEU A 57 -11.18 7.34 -2.98
N VAL A 58 -10.11 7.99 -2.55
CA VAL A 58 -9.98 9.46 -2.56
C VAL A 58 -10.04 10.00 -3.98
N GLN A 59 -9.40 9.33 -4.95
CA GLN A 59 -9.42 9.78 -6.33
C GLN A 59 -10.78 9.55 -6.99
N ALA A 60 -11.44 8.42 -6.72
CA ALA A 60 -12.78 8.12 -7.19
C ALA A 60 -13.81 9.15 -6.68
N GLU A 61 -13.74 9.51 -5.40
CA GLU A 61 -14.58 10.54 -4.78
C GLU A 61 -14.34 11.92 -5.40
N ARG A 62 -13.08 12.31 -5.61
CA ARG A 62 -12.71 13.58 -6.28
C ARG A 62 -13.28 13.69 -7.69
N GLU A 63 -13.39 12.57 -8.40
CA GLU A 63 -13.90 12.53 -9.76
C GLU A 63 -15.40 12.21 -9.87
N GLY A 64 -16.06 11.92 -8.75
CA GLY A 64 -17.49 11.58 -8.72
C GLY A 64 -17.81 10.25 -9.42
N VAL A 65 -16.88 9.29 -9.41
CA VAL A 65 -17.05 7.96 -10.01
C VAL A 65 -16.86 6.87 -8.95
N SER A 66 -17.27 5.64 -9.25
CA SER A 66 -16.97 4.50 -8.37
C SER A 66 -15.48 4.11 -8.40
N PRO A 67 -14.95 3.49 -7.33
CA PRO A 67 -13.58 2.96 -7.31
C PRO A 67 -13.28 1.97 -8.44
N GLN A 68 -14.26 1.15 -8.81
CA GLN A 68 -14.16 0.19 -9.92
C GLN A 68 -14.02 0.92 -11.26
N GLU A 69 -14.87 1.91 -11.55
CA GLU A 69 -14.77 2.70 -12.80
C GLU A 69 -13.43 3.44 -12.90
N LEU A 70 -12.95 3.99 -11.78
CA LEU A 70 -11.64 4.64 -11.71
C LEU A 70 -10.51 3.65 -12.06
N ALA A 71 -10.50 2.50 -11.40
CA ALA A 71 -9.49 1.45 -11.59
C ALA A 71 -9.54 0.89 -13.03
N ASP A 72 -10.73 0.63 -13.57
CA ASP A 72 -10.90 0.15 -14.95
C ASP A 72 -10.32 1.13 -15.97
N ARG A 73 -10.64 2.42 -15.80
CA ARG A 73 -10.16 3.47 -16.69
C ARG A 73 -8.64 3.63 -16.62
N TYR A 74 -8.06 3.69 -15.41
CA TYR A 74 -6.62 3.88 -15.28
C TYR A 74 -5.81 2.63 -15.58
N ASN A 75 -6.34 1.43 -15.35
CA ASN A 75 -5.74 0.21 -15.87
C ASN A 75 -5.63 0.27 -17.40
N ARG A 76 -6.69 0.67 -18.10
CA ARG A 76 -6.64 0.82 -19.57
C ARG A 76 -5.56 1.82 -20.00
N VAL A 77 -5.54 3.01 -19.41
CA VAL A 77 -4.52 4.04 -19.71
C VAL A 77 -3.11 3.51 -19.49
N ILE A 78 -2.86 2.87 -18.34
CA ILE A 78 -1.55 2.32 -18.00
C ILE A 78 -1.13 1.23 -18.99
N VAL A 79 -2.03 0.31 -19.33
CA VAL A 79 -1.75 -0.77 -20.29
C VAL A 79 -1.45 -0.20 -21.67
N GLU A 80 -2.24 0.77 -22.14
CA GLU A 80 -2.03 1.45 -23.42
C GLU A 80 -0.67 2.14 -23.47
N ASP A 81 -0.32 2.92 -22.43
CA ASP A 81 0.97 3.63 -22.35
C ASP A 81 2.17 2.66 -22.34
N LEU A 82 2.11 1.60 -21.53
CA LEU A 82 3.20 0.62 -21.43
C LEU A 82 3.34 -0.21 -22.72
N THR A 83 2.23 -0.51 -23.39
CA THR A 83 2.25 -1.20 -24.69
C THR A 83 2.79 -0.29 -25.80
N ALA A 84 2.37 0.98 -25.83
CA ALA A 84 2.84 1.96 -26.80
C ALA A 84 4.35 2.24 -26.68
N LEU A 85 4.89 2.14 -25.46
CA LEU A 85 6.33 2.20 -25.21
C LEU A 85 7.09 0.93 -25.65
N GLY A 86 6.37 -0.17 -25.93
CA GLY A 86 6.93 -1.43 -26.38
C GLY A 86 7.38 -2.35 -25.24
N LEU A 87 6.84 -2.22 -24.03
CA LEU A 87 7.16 -3.15 -22.94
C LEU A 87 6.56 -4.55 -23.23
N SER A 88 7.30 -5.59 -22.86
CA SER A 88 7.04 -6.99 -23.24
C SER A 88 6.65 -7.88 -22.06
N TYR A 89 5.63 -7.47 -21.29
CA TYR A 89 5.03 -8.31 -20.25
C TYR A 89 4.41 -9.57 -20.86
N ASP A 90 4.65 -10.72 -20.24
CA ASP A 90 3.98 -11.97 -20.58
C ASP A 90 2.59 -12.04 -19.94
N LEU A 91 2.44 -11.43 -18.76
CA LEU A 91 1.16 -11.25 -18.09
C LEU A 91 1.10 -9.90 -17.39
N PHE A 92 0.09 -9.10 -17.72
CA PHE A 92 -0.26 -7.89 -17.00
C PHE A 92 -1.68 -8.03 -16.46
N THR A 93 -1.81 -8.23 -15.14
CA THR A 93 -3.10 -8.54 -14.49
C THR A 93 -3.58 -7.41 -13.57
N ARG A 94 -4.60 -7.67 -12.75
CA ARG A 94 -5.22 -6.67 -11.87
C ARG A 94 -5.45 -7.26 -10.49
N THR A 95 -5.32 -6.44 -9.45
CA THR A 95 -5.58 -6.85 -8.05
C THR A 95 -7.06 -7.02 -7.75
N THR A 96 -7.96 -6.47 -8.58
CA THR A 96 -9.43 -6.67 -8.53
C THR A 96 -9.91 -8.01 -9.10
N THR A 97 -9.01 -8.92 -9.48
CA THR A 97 -9.38 -10.23 -10.03
C THR A 97 -9.76 -11.24 -8.95
N GLY A 98 -10.71 -12.13 -9.25
CA GLY A 98 -11.12 -13.19 -8.32
C GLY A 98 -9.96 -14.12 -7.89
N ASN A 99 -8.97 -14.36 -8.76
CA ASN A 99 -7.78 -15.12 -8.39
C ASN A 99 -6.94 -14.41 -7.33
N HIS A 100 -6.75 -13.09 -7.46
CA HIS A 100 -6.00 -12.31 -6.47
C HIS A 100 -6.70 -12.32 -5.11
N TYR A 101 -8.03 -12.15 -5.09
CA TYR A 101 -8.85 -12.22 -3.87
C TYR A 101 -8.67 -13.56 -3.16
N ARG A 102 -8.81 -14.66 -3.90
CA ARG A 102 -8.65 -16.00 -3.36
C ARG A 102 -7.26 -16.22 -2.76
N VAL A 103 -6.19 -15.87 -3.49
CA VAL A 103 -4.81 -16.07 -3.03
C VAL A 103 -4.50 -15.21 -1.80
N ALA A 104 -4.92 -13.94 -1.78
CA ALA A 104 -4.70 -13.07 -0.63
C ALA A 104 -5.43 -13.59 0.63
N GLN A 105 -6.66 -14.07 0.48
CA GLN A 105 -7.42 -14.67 1.57
C GLN A 105 -6.81 -16.00 2.05
N GLU A 106 -6.32 -16.84 1.13
CA GLU A 106 -5.59 -18.07 1.48
C GLU A 106 -4.31 -17.77 2.26
N MET A 107 -3.53 -16.77 1.83
CA MET A 107 -2.34 -16.33 2.57
C MET A 107 -2.72 -15.80 3.96
N PHE A 108 -3.76 -14.98 4.07
CA PHE A 108 -4.25 -14.49 5.35
C PHE A 108 -4.63 -15.64 6.29
N LYS A 109 -5.45 -16.59 5.82
CA LYS A 109 -5.87 -17.77 6.60
C LYS A 109 -4.68 -18.60 7.04
N ALA A 110 -3.71 -18.83 6.16
CA ALA A 110 -2.52 -19.62 6.49
C ALA A 110 -1.70 -18.93 7.59
N VAL A 111 -1.42 -17.64 7.46
CA VAL A 111 -0.62 -16.89 8.45
C VAL A 111 -1.36 -16.78 9.78
N HIS A 112 -2.69 -16.57 9.75
CA HIS A 112 -3.53 -16.57 10.94
C HIS A 112 -3.57 -17.94 11.64
N ALA A 113 -3.77 -19.03 10.89
CA ALA A 113 -3.78 -20.39 11.44
C ALA A 113 -2.44 -20.81 12.07
N ASN A 114 -1.34 -20.20 11.63
CA ASN A 114 0.00 -20.41 12.20
C ASN A 114 0.30 -19.45 13.38
N GLY A 115 -0.66 -18.63 13.83
CA GLY A 115 -0.53 -17.77 15.01
C GLY A 115 0.22 -16.46 14.79
N TYR A 116 0.51 -16.08 13.53
CA TYR A 116 1.26 -14.87 13.20
C TYR A 116 0.37 -13.65 12.87
N MET A 117 -0.95 -13.81 12.88
CA MET A 117 -1.90 -12.69 12.85
C MET A 117 -2.45 -12.47 14.25
N ILE A 118 -2.02 -11.40 14.92
CA ILE A 118 -2.45 -11.04 16.27
C ILE A 118 -3.54 -9.97 16.21
N ALA A 119 -4.64 -10.18 16.94
CA ALA A 119 -5.67 -9.16 17.09
C ALA A 119 -5.19 -8.06 18.05
N GLN A 120 -5.35 -6.80 17.65
CA GLN A 120 -5.11 -5.66 18.53
C GLN A 120 -6.24 -4.65 18.37
N THR A 121 -6.70 -4.12 19.49
CA THR A 121 -7.62 -3.00 19.53
C THR A 121 -6.84 -1.71 19.33
N THR A 122 -7.27 -0.92 18.36
CA THR A 122 -6.75 0.42 18.09
C THR A 122 -7.87 1.44 18.22
N ARG A 123 -7.52 2.68 18.60
CA ARG A 123 -8.48 3.78 18.56
C ARG A 123 -8.31 4.51 17.23
N GLY A 124 -9.36 4.50 16.42
CA GLY A 124 -9.44 5.18 15.14
C GLY A 124 -10.49 6.27 15.16
N ALA A 125 -10.35 7.26 14.30
CA ALA A 125 -11.38 8.27 14.06
C ALA A 125 -12.29 7.82 12.92
N ILE A 126 -13.60 7.99 13.09
CA ILE A 126 -14.60 7.76 12.04
C ILE A 126 -15.42 9.02 11.79
N SER A 127 -15.93 9.17 10.57
CA SER A 127 -16.97 10.15 10.25
C SER A 127 -18.34 9.62 10.71
N PRO A 128 -19.05 10.32 11.61
CA PRO A 128 -20.34 9.83 12.12
C PRO A 128 -21.42 9.65 11.04
N SER A 129 -21.42 10.50 10.01
CA SER A 129 -22.41 10.45 8.93
C SER A 129 -22.17 9.32 7.92
N THR A 130 -20.92 8.90 7.73
CA THR A 130 -20.56 7.90 6.71
C THR A 130 -20.09 6.57 7.31
N GLY A 131 -19.75 6.53 8.60
CA GLY A 131 -19.12 5.40 9.26
C GLY A 131 -17.70 5.09 8.80
N ARG A 132 -17.12 5.89 7.88
CA ARG A 132 -15.80 5.64 7.28
C ARG A 132 -14.69 6.15 8.19
N THR A 133 -13.58 5.42 8.22
CA THR A 133 -12.37 5.83 8.93
C THR A 133 -11.77 7.09 8.33
N LEU A 134 -11.42 8.03 9.20
CA LEU A 134 -10.79 9.30 8.88
C LEU A 134 -9.29 9.21 9.20
N PRO A 135 -8.40 9.15 8.19
CA PRO A 135 -6.98 9.29 8.41
C PRO A 135 -6.65 10.60 9.15
N ASP A 136 -5.66 10.58 10.05
CA ASP A 136 -5.28 11.73 10.89
C ASP A 136 -5.05 13.03 10.10
N ARG A 137 -4.53 12.91 8.87
CA ARG A 137 -4.28 14.04 7.97
C ARG A 137 -5.54 14.76 7.49
N TYR A 138 -6.69 14.08 7.53
CA TYR A 138 -8.01 14.65 7.24
C TYR A 138 -8.73 15.14 8.49
N ILE A 139 -8.07 15.10 9.65
CA ILE A 139 -8.57 15.67 10.90
C ILE A 139 -7.76 16.93 11.17
N GLU A 140 -8.46 18.02 11.44
CA GLU A 140 -7.84 19.27 11.88
C GLU A 140 -8.50 19.75 13.17
N GLY A 141 -7.79 20.56 13.94
CA GLY A 141 -8.31 21.11 15.18
C GLY A 141 -7.31 22.05 15.83
N THR A 142 -7.58 22.43 17.08
CA THR A 142 -6.70 23.30 17.85
C THR A 142 -5.57 22.48 18.48
N CYS A 143 -4.32 22.87 18.21
CA CYS A 143 -3.12 22.25 18.77
C CYS A 143 -3.16 22.27 20.31
N PRO A 144 -3.02 21.12 20.99
CA PRO A 144 -3.06 21.08 22.45
C PRO A 144 -1.85 21.77 23.09
N ILE A 145 -0.74 21.89 22.37
CA ILE A 145 0.54 22.42 22.84
C ILE A 145 0.59 23.96 22.71
N CYS A 146 0.34 24.49 21.50
CA CYS A 146 0.53 25.93 21.22
C CYS A 146 -0.75 26.71 20.92
N GLY A 147 -1.92 26.06 20.91
CA GLY A 147 -3.22 26.71 20.67
C GLY A 147 -3.52 27.08 19.21
N TYR A 148 -2.73 26.62 18.23
CA TYR A 148 -2.98 26.89 16.82
C TYR A 148 -4.22 26.16 16.30
N ASP A 149 -5.20 26.87 15.74
CA ASP A 149 -6.54 26.35 15.41
C ASP A 149 -6.67 25.51 14.12
N GLY A 150 -5.55 25.30 13.42
CA GLY A 150 -5.47 24.55 12.16
C GLY A 150 -4.46 23.41 12.20
N ALA A 151 -4.14 22.87 13.38
CA ALA A 151 -3.23 21.75 13.49
C ALA A 151 -3.87 20.49 12.89
N ARG A 152 -3.08 19.72 12.13
CA ARG A 152 -3.53 18.43 11.61
C ARG A 152 -3.38 17.36 12.67
N GLY A 153 -4.11 16.26 12.50
CA GLY A 153 -4.07 15.12 13.42
C GLY A 153 -2.71 14.43 13.50
N ASP A 154 -1.83 14.62 12.51
CA ASP A 154 -0.48 14.07 12.47
C ASP A 154 0.62 15.06 12.91
N GLN A 155 0.39 16.36 12.74
CA GLN A 155 1.38 17.40 13.00
C GLN A 155 0.77 18.80 13.12
N CYS A 156 1.32 19.62 14.03
CA CYS A 156 1.07 21.05 14.05
C CYS A 156 2.05 21.81 13.16
N ASP A 157 1.56 22.40 12.07
CA ASP A 157 2.41 23.19 11.15
C ASP A 157 2.94 24.49 11.79
N ASN A 158 2.38 24.94 12.93
CA ASN A 158 2.84 26.15 13.63
C ASN A 158 4.00 25.90 14.60
N CYS A 159 3.94 24.84 15.42
CA CYS A 159 4.99 24.53 16.40
C CYS A 159 5.88 23.34 16.00
N GLY A 160 5.59 22.68 14.88
CA GLY A 160 6.36 21.58 14.31
C GLY A 160 6.20 20.21 15.00
N ASN A 161 5.54 20.16 16.16
CA ASN A 161 5.35 18.92 16.93
C ASN A 161 4.44 17.93 16.19
N GLN A 162 4.81 16.65 16.25
CA GLN A 162 3.91 15.54 15.91
C GLN A 162 2.78 15.48 16.94
N LEU A 163 1.58 15.17 16.46
CA LEU A 163 0.38 15.05 17.26
C LEU A 163 -0.29 13.72 16.96
N ASP A 164 -1.15 13.29 17.87
CA ASP A 164 -2.18 12.29 17.60
C ASP A 164 -3.52 13.00 17.45
N ALA A 165 -4.34 12.57 16.48
CA ALA A 165 -5.60 13.25 16.15
C ALA A 165 -6.58 13.31 17.34
N ILE A 166 -6.47 12.36 18.25
CA ILE A 166 -7.27 12.30 19.48
C ILE A 166 -6.95 13.41 20.48
N ASP A 167 -5.73 13.95 20.44
CA ASP A 167 -5.27 15.00 21.35
C ASP A 167 -5.64 16.41 20.85
N LEU A 168 -6.13 16.53 19.61
CA LEU A 168 -6.61 17.80 19.09
C LEU A 168 -7.82 18.27 19.89
N LYS A 169 -7.81 19.56 20.25
CA LYS A 169 -8.99 20.22 20.81
C LYS A 169 -9.92 20.60 19.65
N ASN A 170 -11.22 20.42 19.83
CA ASN A 170 -12.24 20.68 18.78
C ASN A 170 -11.90 20.04 17.42
N PRO A 171 -11.65 18.72 17.36
CA PRO A 171 -11.30 18.06 16.11
C PRO A 171 -12.49 18.12 15.14
N ARG A 172 -12.20 18.39 13.88
CA ARG A 172 -13.15 18.45 12.77
C ARG A 172 -12.55 17.78 11.53
N SER A 173 -13.41 17.13 10.75
CA SER A 173 -13.05 16.54 9.46
C SER A 173 -12.81 17.64 8.43
N ARG A 174 -11.70 17.57 7.70
CA ARG A 174 -11.41 18.45 6.54
C ARG A 174 -12.31 18.16 5.33
N ILE A 175 -12.98 17.00 5.33
CA ILE A 175 -13.82 16.56 4.22
C ILE A 175 -15.19 17.22 4.31
N ASN A 176 -15.84 17.15 5.48
CA ASN A 176 -17.23 17.57 5.66
C ASN A 176 -17.46 18.49 6.88
N GLY A 177 -16.43 18.84 7.64
CA GLY A 177 -16.51 19.72 8.81
C GLY A 177 -17.08 19.09 10.08
N GLU A 178 -17.54 17.84 10.03
CA GLU A 178 -18.12 17.17 11.19
C GLU A 178 -17.07 16.84 12.24
N LYS A 179 -17.51 16.75 13.51
CA LYS A 179 -16.66 16.26 14.60
C LYS A 179 -16.42 14.75 14.42
N PRO A 180 -15.17 14.28 14.32
CA PRO A 180 -14.87 12.85 14.28
C PRO A 180 -15.31 12.17 15.57
N GLU A 181 -15.76 10.92 15.46
CA GLU A 181 -15.96 10.03 16.60
C GLU A 181 -14.75 9.11 16.73
N PHE A 182 -14.19 8.99 17.93
CA PHE A 182 -13.05 8.11 18.19
C PHE A 182 -13.56 6.80 18.77
N VAL A 183 -13.50 5.75 17.96
CA VAL A 183 -14.00 4.42 18.30
C VAL A 183 -12.86 3.43 18.43
N GLU A 184 -13.08 2.41 19.25
CA GLU A 184 -12.20 1.24 19.27
C GLU A 184 -12.56 0.34 18.09
N THR A 185 -11.56 -0.02 17.30
CA THR A 185 -11.67 -0.98 16.20
C THR A 185 -10.62 -2.08 16.38
N GLU A 186 -11.02 -3.30 16.09
CA GLU A 186 -10.12 -4.45 16.14
C GLU A 186 -9.47 -4.65 14.77
N HIS A 187 -8.17 -4.84 14.77
CA HIS A 187 -7.41 -5.12 13.56
C HIS A 187 -6.49 -6.32 13.76
N PHE A 188 -6.28 -7.07 12.68
CA PHE A 188 -5.24 -8.09 12.64
C PHE A 188 -3.91 -7.45 12.25
N PHE A 189 -2.90 -7.73 13.06
CA PHE A 189 -1.52 -7.32 12.83
C PHE A 189 -0.69 -8.54 12.49
N LEU A 190 0.17 -8.43 11.47
CA LEU A 190 1.21 -9.41 11.23
C LEU A 190 2.31 -9.23 12.29
N ASP A 191 2.59 -10.28 13.05
CA ASP A 191 3.66 -10.33 14.05
C ASP A 191 5.04 -10.45 13.36
N LEU A 192 5.44 -9.37 12.69
CA LEU A 192 6.76 -9.27 12.04
C LEU A 192 7.94 -9.58 12.96
N PRO A 193 7.96 -9.16 14.25
CA PRO A 193 9.02 -9.55 15.19
C PRO A 193 9.29 -11.06 15.24
N ALA A 194 8.25 -11.90 15.12
CA ALA A 194 8.41 -13.35 15.13
C ALA A 194 9.24 -13.90 13.94
N PHE A 195 9.47 -13.09 12.90
CA PHE A 195 10.25 -13.47 11.71
C PHE A 195 11.66 -12.88 11.68
N GLU A 196 12.05 -12.07 12.67
CA GLU A 196 13.31 -11.30 12.63
C GLU A 196 14.55 -12.17 12.39
N GLU A 197 14.73 -13.23 13.16
CA GLU A 197 15.88 -14.14 13.03
C GLU A 197 15.90 -14.81 11.65
N SER A 198 14.75 -15.34 11.21
CA SER A 198 14.62 -16.03 9.93
C SER A 198 14.89 -15.09 8.74
N LEU A 199 14.43 -13.83 8.82
CA LEU A 199 14.66 -12.82 7.81
C LEU A 199 16.13 -12.35 7.82
N ALA A 200 16.75 -12.19 8.99
CA ALA A 200 18.16 -11.86 9.10
C ALA A 200 19.03 -12.94 8.45
N GLN A 201 18.75 -14.21 8.72
CA GLN A 201 19.45 -15.33 8.12
C GLN A 201 19.23 -15.37 6.59
N TRP A 202 17.98 -15.22 6.15
CA TRP A 202 17.64 -15.24 4.71
C TRP A 202 18.31 -14.10 3.94
N LEU A 203 18.29 -12.88 4.50
CA LEU A 203 18.94 -11.69 3.94
C LEU A 203 20.47 -11.86 3.92
N GLY A 204 21.07 -12.37 5.00
CA GLY A 204 22.51 -12.62 5.10
C GLY A 204 23.03 -13.62 4.06
N ALA A 205 22.18 -14.52 3.59
CA ALA A 205 22.50 -15.48 2.54
C ALA A 205 22.29 -14.95 1.10
N ARG A 206 21.79 -13.73 0.90
CA ARG A 206 21.54 -13.19 -0.46
C ARG A 206 22.85 -12.77 -1.14
N THR A 207 23.03 -13.23 -2.37
CA THR A 207 24.12 -12.82 -3.26
C THR A 207 23.57 -12.07 -4.47
N GLY A 208 24.36 -11.16 -5.06
CA GLY A 208 23.97 -10.40 -6.26
C GLY A 208 22.97 -9.25 -6.05
N TRP A 209 22.52 -9.02 -4.81
CA TRP A 209 21.68 -7.88 -4.46
C TRP A 209 22.51 -6.60 -4.39
N ARG A 210 21.90 -5.46 -4.74
CA ARG A 210 22.57 -4.16 -4.62
C ARG A 210 22.84 -3.87 -3.14
N PRO A 211 24.04 -3.40 -2.76
CA PRO A 211 24.39 -3.18 -1.35
C PRO A 211 23.43 -2.26 -0.60
N ASN A 212 22.91 -1.21 -1.25
CA ASN A 212 21.95 -0.30 -0.64
C ASN A 212 20.60 -0.97 -0.34
N VAL A 213 20.14 -1.93 -1.16
CA VAL A 213 18.90 -2.68 -0.90
C VAL A 213 19.09 -3.61 0.30
N LEU A 214 20.22 -4.32 0.36
CA LEU A 214 20.52 -5.23 1.46
C LEU A 214 20.67 -4.47 2.78
N ASN A 215 21.47 -3.41 2.79
CA ASN A 215 21.70 -2.59 3.99
C ASN A 215 20.41 -1.90 4.48
N PHE A 216 19.57 -1.41 3.56
CA PHE A 216 18.27 -0.86 3.91
C PHE A 216 17.37 -1.92 4.57
N SER A 217 17.28 -3.11 3.98
CA SER A 217 16.47 -4.21 4.50
C SER A 217 16.95 -4.68 5.88
N LEU A 218 18.27 -4.83 6.08
CA LEU A 218 18.87 -5.19 7.37
C LEU A 218 18.65 -4.12 8.43
N ASN A 219 18.60 -2.84 8.06
CA ASN A 219 18.29 -1.77 9.01
C ASN A 219 16.82 -1.79 9.45
N LEU A 220 15.88 -2.17 8.57
CA LEU A 220 14.47 -2.34 8.94
C LEU A 220 14.27 -3.42 9.99
N LEU A 221 15.15 -4.45 10.03
CA LEU A 221 15.05 -5.51 11.03
C LEU A 221 15.22 -5.00 12.47
N LYS A 222 15.99 -3.93 12.68
CA LYS A 222 16.35 -3.39 14.01
C LYS A 222 15.17 -2.75 14.76
N ASP A 223 14.10 -2.40 14.06
CA ASP A 223 12.89 -1.78 14.62
C ASP A 223 11.64 -2.46 14.03
N MET A 224 11.67 -3.80 13.95
CA MET A 224 10.48 -4.55 13.53
C MET A 224 9.41 -4.47 14.60
N ARG A 225 8.21 -4.10 14.15
CA ARG A 225 7.01 -4.02 14.98
C ARG A 225 5.88 -4.73 14.26
N PRO A 226 4.87 -5.23 15.00
CA PRO A 226 3.66 -5.73 14.38
C PRO A 226 3.06 -4.69 13.42
N ARG A 227 2.53 -5.14 12.28
CA ARG A 227 1.96 -4.24 11.26
C ARG A 227 0.52 -4.61 10.98
N ALA A 228 -0.38 -3.63 11.09
CA ALA A 228 -1.78 -3.81 10.78
C ALA A 228 -1.95 -4.26 9.32
N MET A 229 -2.62 -5.40 9.13
CA MET A 229 -2.93 -6.02 7.82
C MET A 229 -4.40 -5.82 7.42
N THR A 230 -5.25 -5.35 8.32
CA THR A 230 -6.66 -5.02 8.04
C THR A 230 -6.90 -3.51 8.11
N ARG A 231 -7.91 -3.03 7.39
CA ARG A 231 -8.32 -1.64 7.36
C ARG A 231 -9.84 -1.56 7.25
N ASP A 232 -10.41 -0.56 7.91
CA ASP A 232 -11.83 -0.22 7.81
C ASP A 232 -12.08 0.60 6.53
N ILE A 233 -12.14 -0.09 5.40
CA ILE A 233 -12.40 0.50 4.08
C ILE A 233 -13.41 -0.35 3.31
N ASP A 234 -14.18 0.31 2.45
CA ASP A 234 -15.19 -0.27 1.57
C ASP A 234 -14.62 -0.80 0.24
N TRP A 235 -13.36 -0.46 -0.07
CA TRP A 235 -12.70 -0.85 -1.31
C TRP A 235 -11.37 -1.58 -1.06
N GLY A 236 -11.48 -2.91 -0.97
CA GLY A 236 -10.35 -3.81 -0.74
C GLY A 236 -10.79 -5.28 -0.81
N ILE A 237 -9.89 -6.17 -0.37
CA ILE A 237 -10.17 -7.60 -0.27
C ILE A 237 -10.82 -7.88 1.09
N PRO A 238 -12.01 -8.50 1.14
CA PRO A 238 -12.65 -8.85 2.40
C PRO A 238 -11.79 -9.81 3.22
N VAL A 239 -11.70 -9.55 4.53
CA VAL A 239 -11.08 -10.46 5.49
C VAL A 239 -11.98 -11.71 5.58
N PRO A 240 -11.41 -12.93 5.48
CA PRO A 240 -12.19 -14.14 5.27
C PRO A 240 -12.57 -14.91 6.54
#